data_AF-L7VP74-F1
#
_entry.id   AF-L7VP74-F1
#
_cell.length_a   1.000
_cell.length_b   1.000
_cell.length_c   1.000
_cell.angle_alpha   90.00
_cell.angle_beta   90.00
_cell.angle_gamma   90.00
#
_symmetry.space_group_name_H-M   'P 1'
#
loop_
_entity.id
_entity.type
_entity.pdbx_description
1 polymer ?
#
loop_
_entity_poly.entity_id
_entity_poly.type
_entity_poly.pdbx_seq_one_letter_code
_entity_poly.pdbx_strand_id
1 'polypeptide(L)' 'MWTVVYMAQNKEIAEKLKQVLENEGILVKVNPVSQKEKNDNCFEISVPEGEVEEAHSIIIEKGF' A
#
# COMPACT_ATOMS: atom_id res chain seq x y z
N MET A 1 -7.89 -13.50 3.12
CA MET A 1 -6.45 -13.33 3.49
C MET A 1 -6.06 -11.89 3.16
N TRP A 2 -5.01 -11.32 3.77
CA TRP A 2 -4.49 -10.00 3.38
C TRP A 2 -3.24 -10.21 2.53
N THR A 3 -3.18 -9.54 1.39
CA THR A 3 -2.11 -9.69 0.40
C THR A 3 -1.40 -8.37 0.23
N VAL A 4 -0.07 -8.40 0.33
CA VAL A 4 0.77 -7.21 0.09
C VAL A 4 0.80 -6.94 -1.40
N VAL A 5 0.34 -5.75 -1.81
CA VAL A 5 0.31 -5.32 -3.22
C VAL A 5 1.39 -4.29 -3.55
N TYR A 6 1.93 -3.61 -2.54
CA TYR A 6 2.96 -2.59 -2.74
C TYR A 6 3.84 -2.43 -1.50
N MET A 7 5.10 -2.03 -1.72
CA MET A 7 6.05 -1.67 -0.66
C MET A 7 6.53 -0.24 -0.91
N ALA A 8 6.05 0.69 -0.09
CA ALA A 8 6.44 2.08 -0.17
C ALA A 8 7.65 2.35 0.73
N GLN A 9 8.74 2.89 0.18
CA GLN A 9 9.92 3.33 0.95
C GLN A 9 9.69 4.66 1.70
N ASN A 10 8.51 5.28 1.53
CA ASN A 10 8.16 6.55 2.14
C ASN A 10 6.74 6.52 2.72
N LYS A 11 6.56 7.14 3.88
CA LYS A 11 5.25 7.26 4.54
C LYS A 11 4.25 8.02 3.67
N GLU A 12 4.70 9.07 2.99
CA GLU A 12 3.86 9.88 2.11
C GLU A 12 3.27 9.08 0.96
N ILE A 13 4.07 8.21 0.33
CA ILE A 13 3.62 7.32 -0.75
C ILE A 13 2.61 6.30 -0.20
N ALA A 14 2.90 5.71 0.96
CA ALA A 14 2.01 4.75 1.60
C ALA A 14 0.66 5.36 1.97
N GLU A 15 0.65 6.58 2.55
CA GLU A 15 -0.57 7.30 2.91
C GLU A 15 -1.33 7.75 1.66
N LYS A 16 -0.65 8.21 0.61
CA LYS A 16 -1.29 8.58 -0.65
C LYS A 16 -1.95 7.38 -1.31
N LEU A 17 -1.25 6.24 -1.38
CA LEU A 17 -1.80 5.02 -1.96
C LEU A 17 -2.99 4.50 -1.15
N LYS A 18 -2.87 4.52 0.19
CA LYS A 18 -3.98 4.20 1.10
C LYS A 18 -5.21 5.07 0.81
N GLN A 19 -5.03 6.39 0.72
CA GLN A 19 -6.12 7.33 0.46
C GLN A 19 -6.78 7.11 -0.91
N VAL A 20 -5.98 6.87 -1.95
CA VAL A 20 -6.48 6.58 -3.30
C VAL A 20 -7.35 5.33 -3.30
N LEU A 21 -6.84 4.24 -2.73
CA LEU A 21 -7.56 2.97 -2.67
C LEU A 21 -8.79 3.04 -1.76
N GLU A 22 -8.69 3.71 -0.60
CA GLU A 22 -9.84 3.97 0.29
C GLU A 22 -10.92 4.82 -0.39
N ASN A 23 -10.54 5.74 -1.29
CA ASN A 23 -11.50 6.57 -2.03
C ASN A 23 -12.32 5.76 -3.03
N GLU A 24 -11.72 4.73 -3.62
CA GLU A 24 -12.40 3.78 -4.51
C GLU A 24 -13.23 2.73 -3.73
N GLY A 25 -13.20 2.76 -2.39
CA GLY A 25 -13.92 1.83 -1.52
C GLY A 25 -13.14 0.57 -1.15
N ILE A 26 -11.86 0.50 -1.52
CA ILE A 26 -11.00 -0.65 -1.23
C ILE A 26 -10.43 -0.54 0.18
N LEU A 27 -10.47 -1.65 0.91
CA LEU A 27 -9.85 -1.73 2.23
C LEU A 27 -8.33 -1.85 2.12
N VAL A 28 -7.61 -0.94 2.78
CA VAL A 28 -6.16 -0.93 2.77
C VAL A 28 -5.58 -0.92 4.17
N LYS A 29 -4.57 -1.76 4.38
CA LYS A 29 -3.72 -1.75 5.57
C LYS A 29 -2.32 -1.33 5.20
N VAL A 30 -1.84 -0.31 5.89
CA VAL A 30 -0.44 0.13 5.82
C VAL A 30 0.24 -0.29 7.12
N ASN A 31 1.18 -1.22 7.04
CA ASN A 31 2.00 -1.58 8.20
C ASN A 31 3.42 -1.04 8.02
N PRO A 32 4.00 -0.38 9.03
CA PRO A 32 5.40 0.01 8.98
C PRO A 32 6.30 -1.22 9.17
N VAL A 33 7.23 -1.43 8.25
CA VAL A 33 8.29 -2.43 8.37
C VAL A 33 9.48 -1.78 9.07
N SER A 34 9.41 -1.67 10.39
CA SER A 34 10.48 -1.07 11.18
C SER A 34 11.70 -2.00 11.23
N GLN A 35 12.66 -1.81 10.31
CA GLN A 35 14.01 -2.36 10.45
C GLN A 35 14.87 -1.39 11.26
N LYS A 36 15.42 -1.88 12.38
CA LYS A 36 16.15 -1.11 13.41
C LYS A 36 17.48 -0.51 12.95
N GLU A 37 17.89 -0.66 11.70
CA GLU A 37 19.18 -0.16 11.23
C GLU A 37 19.05 0.55 9.89
N LYS A 38 19.24 1.88 9.95
CA LYS A 38 19.52 2.80 8.85
C LYS A 38 18.33 3.17 7.95
N ASN A 39 17.57 4.16 8.43
CA ASN A 39 17.03 5.28 7.65
C ASN A 39 16.08 4.97 6.47
N ASP A 40 15.56 3.75 6.36
CA ASP A 40 14.61 3.36 5.32
C ASP A 40 13.31 2.87 5.97
N ASN A 41 12.39 3.82 6.21
CA ASN A 41 11.07 3.52 6.74
C ASN A 41 10.21 2.93 5.61
N CYS A 42 10.39 1.64 5.36
CA CYS A 42 9.55 0.89 4.45
C CYS A 42 8.16 0.64 5.06
N PHE A 43 7.12 0.78 4.26
CA PHE A 43 5.73 0.52 4.59
C PHE A 43 5.19 -0.51 3.62
N GLU A 44 4.60 -1.58 4.16
CA GLU A 44 3.88 -2.57 3.37
C GLU A 44 2.42 -2.14 3.24
N ILE A 45 1.91 -2.15 2.02
CA ILE A 45 0.51 -1.87 1.70
C ILE A 45 -0.14 -3.19 1.33
N SER A 46 -1.14 -3.56 2.11
CA SER A 46 -1.90 -4.80 1.94
C SER A 46 -3.38 -4.54 1.73
N VAL A 47 -4.00 -5.35 0.89
CA VAL A 47 -5.45 -5.33 0.61
C VAL A 47 -6.05 -6.72 0.81
N PRO A 48 -7.37 -6.85 1.00
CA PRO A 48 -8.04 -8.14 0.98
C PRO A 48 -7.78 -8.85 -0.35
N GLU A 49 -7.60 -10.16 -0.30
CA GLU A 49 -7.36 -10.99 -1.49
C GLU A 49 -8.37 -10.76 -2.64
N GLY A 50 -9.64 -10.52 -2.31
CA GLY A 50 -10.69 -10.23 -3.31
C GLY A 50 -10.51 -8.89 -4.05
N GLU A 51 -9.75 -7.96 -3.49
CA GLU A 51 -9.56 -6.60 -4.02
C GLU A 51 -8.16 -6.41 -4.63
N VAL A 52 -7.34 -7.47 -4.69
CA VAL A 52 -5.93 -7.40 -5.16
C VAL A 52 -5.86 -6.93 -6.60
N GLU A 53 -6.72 -7.46 -7.48
CA GLU A 53 -6.74 -7.11 -8.90
C GLU A 53 -7.11 -5.63 -9.10
N GLU A 54 -8.13 -5.15 -8.39
CA GLU A 54 -8.58 -3.76 -8.46
C GLU A 54 -7.52 -2.82 -7.89
N ALA A 55 -6.96 -3.13 -6.73
CA ALA A 55 -5.90 -2.34 -6.12
C ALA A 55 -4.68 -2.23 -7.03
N HIS A 56 -4.28 -3.35 -7.66
CA HIS A 56 -3.15 -3.37 -8.60
C HIS A 56 -3.45 -2.53 -9.85
N SER A 57 -4.67 -2.59 -10.39
CA SER A 57 -5.08 -1.75 -11.52
C SER A 57 -4.99 -0.26 -11.17
N ILE A 58 -5.45 0.14 -9.97
CA ILE A 58 -5.41 1.54 -9.51
C ILE A 58 -3.96 2.01 -9.29
N ILE A 59 -3.09 1.16 -8.73
CA ILE A 59 -1.65 1.46 -8.56
C ILE A 59 -1.02 1.79 -9.92
N ILE A 60 -1.26 0.95 -10.92
CA ILE A 60 -0.75 1.14 -12.29
C ILE A 60 -1.33 2.40 -12.93
N GLU A 61 -2.65 2.61 -12.82
CA GLU A 61 -3.32 3.76 -13.41
C GLU A 61 -2.84 5.09 -12.82
N LYS A 62 -2.59 5.12 -11.51
CA LYS A 62 -2.10 6.32 -10.81
C LYS A 62 -0.58 6.51 -10.91
N GLY A 63 0.14 5.55 -11.49
CA GLY A 63 1.57 5.63 -11.78
C GLY A 63 2.48 5.50 -10.57
N PHE A 64 2.16 4.55 -9.66
CA PHE A 64 3.01 4.19 -8.52
C PHE A 64 4.00 3.07 -8.85
#